data_AF-A0AAP0P2M5-F1
#
_entry.id   AF-A0AAP0P2M5-F1
#
_cell.length_a   1.000
_cell.length_b   1.000
_cell.length_c   1.000
_cell.angle_alpha   90.00
_cell.angle_beta   90.00
_cell.angle_gamma   90.00
#
_symmetry.space_group_name_H-M   'P 1'
#
loop_
_entity.id
_entity.type
_entity.pdbx_description
1 polymer ?
#
loop_
_entity_poly.entity_id
_entity_poly.type
_entity_poly.pdbx_seq_one_letter_code
_entity_poly.pdbx_strand_id
1 'polypeptide(L)'
;MSAGSSKGYRMVRATRGVVEGAWYFEIRVLKLGEGGHTRLGWSTEKGDLQAPVGYDGSSFGYRDIDGSKVHKALREKYGEEGYVEGDVIGCYINLPQGGLYAPKPPNFVWYKGQRYMYASNGKEELPKVVPGSELSFFKNGLCQGVAFKDLFGGRYYPAASMYTLPNQPNCVVTFNFGPDFEFFPEDFGGRPIPSPMIEVSYHGFDRKVENGESNEKKH
;
A
#
# COMPACT_ATOMS: atom_id res chain seq x y z
N MET A 1 -5.90 8.11 11.36
CA MET A 1 -5.52 9.19 10.41
C MET A 1 -6.52 9.22 9.27
N SER A 2 -7.11 10.36 8.92
CA SER A 2 -8.15 10.43 7.88
C SER A 2 -7.65 11.10 6.60
N ALA A 3 -8.22 10.71 5.46
CA ALA A 3 -7.97 11.31 4.16
C ALA A 3 -9.29 11.48 3.41
N GLY A 4 -9.39 12.51 2.57
CA GLY A 4 -10.56 12.68 1.73
C GLY A 4 -10.27 13.31 0.37
N SER A 5 -11.21 13.17 -0.56
CA SER A 5 -11.21 13.80 -1.88
C SER A 5 -12.44 14.69 -2.05
N SER A 6 -12.26 15.82 -2.74
CA SER A 6 -13.33 16.80 -3.04
C SER A 6 -13.68 16.86 -4.53
N LYS A 7 -12.94 16.17 -5.40
CA LYS A 7 -13.23 16.02 -6.84
C LYS A 7 -12.37 14.94 -7.47
N GLY A 8 -12.98 14.08 -8.29
CA GLY A 8 -12.27 13.06 -9.05
C GLY A 8 -11.49 12.08 -8.16
N TYR A 9 -10.78 11.16 -8.80
CA TYR A 9 -9.93 10.21 -8.06
C TYR A 9 -8.63 10.88 -7.63
N ARG A 10 -8.25 10.64 -6.37
CA ARG A 10 -6.91 10.89 -5.83
C ARG A 10 -6.53 9.77 -4.89
N MET A 11 -5.27 9.35 -4.93
CA MET A 11 -4.71 8.37 -4.02
C MET A 11 -3.90 9.07 -2.92
N VAL A 12 -4.04 8.56 -1.70
CA VAL A 12 -3.12 8.78 -0.60
C VAL A 12 -2.38 7.47 -0.32
N ARG A 13 -1.11 7.59 0.07
CA ARG A 13 -0.24 6.47 0.43
C ARG A 13 0.43 6.77 1.77
N ALA A 14 0.49 5.78 2.65
CA ALA A 14 1.20 5.91 3.91
C ALA A 14 2.72 6.10 3.69
N THR A 15 3.40 6.63 4.70
CA THR A 15 4.84 6.91 4.63
C THR A 15 5.72 5.69 4.92
N ARG A 16 5.17 4.69 5.62
CA ARG A 16 5.86 3.44 5.96
C ARG A 16 5.33 2.30 5.10
N GLY A 17 6.24 1.49 4.58
CA GLY A 17 5.91 0.37 3.71
C GLY A 17 6.81 -0.82 3.99
N VAL A 18 6.34 -2.00 3.60
CA VAL A 18 6.87 -3.31 3.95
C VAL A 18 7.50 -3.97 2.72
N VAL A 19 8.58 -4.73 2.93
CA VAL A 19 9.29 -5.44 1.86
C VAL A 19 9.21 -6.96 2.01
N GLU A 20 8.91 -7.45 3.20
CA GLU A 20 8.84 -8.87 3.52
C GLU A 20 7.95 -9.12 4.74
N GLY A 21 7.51 -10.37 4.92
CA GLY A 21 6.67 -10.80 6.03
C GLY A 21 5.18 -10.58 5.79
N ALA A 22 4.37 -10.92 6.80
CA ALA A 22 2.92 -10.74 6.79
C ALA A 22 2.54 -9.47 7.57
N TRP A 23 1.72 -8.62 6.95
CA TRP A 23 1.36 -7.31 7.48
C TRP A 23 -0.11 -7.00 7.29
N TYR A 24 -0.65 -6.20 8.22
CA TYR A 24 -2.07 -5.86 8.25
C TYR A 24 -2.32 -4.43 8.71
N PHE A 25 -3.35 -3.83 8.12
CA PHE A 25 -3.97 -2.59 8.58
C PHE A 25 -5.45 -2.56 8.18
N GLU A 26 -6.20 -1.63 8.76
CA GLU A 26 -7.61 -1.41 8.43
C GLU A 26 -7.83 -0.03 7.83
N ILE A 27 -8.86 0.08 7.00
CA ILE A 27 -9.42 1.35 6.56
C ILE A 27 -10.92 1.36 6.85
N ARG A 28 -11.36 2.32 7.65
CA ARG A 28 -12.78 2.60 7.86
C ARG A 28 -13.29 3.57 6.80
N VAL A 29 -14.38 3.21 6.13
CA VAL A 29 -15.09 4.11 5.22
C VAL A 29 -15.98 5.03 6.04
N LEU A 30 -15.56 6.29 6.21
CA LEU A 30 -16.31 7.24 7.05
C LEU A 30 -17.46 7.89 6.30
N LYS A 31 -17.21 8.28 5.05
CA LYS A 31 -18.18 9.00 4.22
C LYS A 31 -17.88 8.78 2.74
N LEU A 32 -18.85 8.28 1.99
CA LEU A 32 -18.89 8.26 0.54
C LEU A 32 -19.77 9.41 0.02
N GLY A 33 -20.92 9.66 0.67
CA GLY A 33 -21.99 10.49 0.12
C GLY A 33 -22.68 9.82 -1.08
N GLU A 34 -23.54 10.56 -1.78
CA GLU A 34 -24.37 10.00 -2.87
C GLU A 34 -23.57 9.58 -4.11
N GLY A 35 -22.43 10.22 -4.37
CA GLY A 35 -21.61 9.99 -5.57
C GLY A 35 -20.14 9.70 -5.28
N GLY A 36 -19.78 9.42 -4.03
CA GLY A 36 -18.41 9.11 -3.67
C GLY A 36 -18.10 7.63 -3.81
N HIS A 37 -16.87 7.36 -4.21
CA HIS A 37 -16.39 5.99 -4.38
C HIS A 37 -14.98 5.83 -3.87
N THR A 38 -14.60 4.61 -3.53
CA THR A 38 -13.25 4.31 -3.06
C THR A 38 -12.64 3.08 -3.70
N ARG A 39 -11.31 3.09 -3.77
CA ARG A 39 -10.53 1.86 -3.92
C ARG A 39 -9.44 1.84 -2.87
N LEU A 40 -9.39 0.76 -2.12
CA LEU A 40 -8.53 0.59 -0.94
C LEU A 40 -7.53 -0.54 -1.18
N GLY A 41 -6.34 -0.46 -0.61
CA GLY A 41 -5.39 -1.56 -0.65
C GLY A 41 -3.94 -1.13 -0.58
N TRP A 42 -3.12 -1.66 -1.49
CA TRP A 42 -1.67 -1.51 -1.43
C TRP A 42 -1.13 -0.83 -2.68
N SER A 43 -0.09 -0.03 -2.52
CA SER A 43 0.64 0.62 -3.61
C SER A 43 2.14 0.54 -3.38
N THR A 44 2.92 0.35 -4.43
CA THR A 44 4.38 0.50 -4.39
C THR A 44 4.77 1.97 -4.53
N GLU A 45 6.07 2.28 -4.44
CA GLU A 45 6.56 3.66 -4.60
C GLU A 45 6.22 4.28 -5.95
N LYS A 46 6.08 3.45 -7.00
CA LYS A 46 5.82 3.84 -8.39
C LYS A 46 4.33 4.06 -8.71
N GLY A 47 3.44 3.91 -7.73
CA GLY A 47 2.01 4.15 -7.91
C GLY A 47 1.69 5.60 -8.26
N ASP A 48 0.87 5.83 -9.28
CA ASP A 48 0.41 7.17 -9.66
C ASP A 48 -0.61 7.72 -8.64
N LEU A 49 -0.19 8.73 -7.88
CA LEU A 49 -1.02 9.37 -6.85
C LEU A 49 -2.22 10.16 -7.43
N GLN A 50 -2.19 10.48 -8.72
CA GLN A 50 -3.30 11.14 -9.42
C GLN A 50 -4.36 10.14 -9.90
N ALA A 51 -4.09 8.85 -9.81
CA ALA A 51 -4.96 7.78 -10.26
C ALA A 51 -5.53 6.97 -9.09
N PRO A 52 -6.64 6.23 -9.28
CA PRO A 52 -7.14 5.33 -8.26
C PRO A 52 -6.21 4.14 -8.01
N VAL A 53 -6.28 3.56 -6.81
CA VAL A 53 -5.58 2.30 -6.48
C VAL A 53 -6.01 1.21 -7.47
N GLY A 54 -5.05 0.49 -8.02
CA GLY A 54 -5.25 -0.53 -9.05
C GLY A 54 -5.29 -0.01 -10.49
N TYR A 55 -5.10 1.30 -10.72
CA TYR A 55 -5.03 1.86 -12.08
C TYR A 55 -3.82 1.35 -12.86
N ASP A 56 -2.66 1.29 -12.22
CA ASP A 56 -1.39 0.90 -12.82
C ASP A 56 -0.95 -0.50 -12.38
N GLY A 57 0.24 -0.91 -12.84
CA GLY A 57 0.90 -2.13 -12.39
C GLY A 57 1.60 -2.01 -11.02
N SER A 58 1.47 -0.86 -10.36
CA SER A 58 2.15 -0.52 -9.11
C SER A 58 1.20 -0.52 -7.91
N SER A 59 -0.08 -0.81 -8.11
CA SER A 59 -1.08 -0.78 -7.05
C SER A 59 -2.14 -1.86 -7.21
N PHE A 60 -2.75 -2.26 -6.09
CA PHE A 60 -3.66 -3.40 -5.97
C PHE A 60 -4.85 -2.96 -5.12
N GLY A 61 -6.03 -2.89 -5.73
CA GLY A 61 -7.21 -2.25 -5.14
C GLY A 61 -8.38 -3.20 -4.92
N TYR A 62 -9.19 -2.89 -3.91
CA TYR A 62 -10.51 -3.45 -3.66
C TYR A 62 -11.56 -2.35 -3.79
N ARG A 63 -12.58 -2.58 -4.62
CA ARG A 63 -13.55 -1.57 -5.03
C ARG A 63 -14.86 -1.68 -4.24
N ASP A 64 -15.36 -0.51 -3.85
CA ASP A 64 -16.58 -0.31 -3.06
C ASP A 64 -17.86 -0.79 -3.74
N ILE A 65 -18.02 -0.58 -5.05
CA ILE A 65 -19.31 -0.80 -5.73
C ILE A 65 -19.72 -2.27 -5.80
N ASP A 66 -18.84 -3.12 -6.32
CA ASP A 66 -19.17 -4.52 -6.69
C ASP A 66 -18.24 -5.54 -6.03
N GLY A 67 -17.35 -5.09 -5.14
CA GLY A 67 -16.39 -5.98 -4.50
C GLY A 67 -15.32 -6.50 -5.47
N SER A 68 -15.15 -5.88 -6.63
CA SER A 68 -14.10 -6.30 -7.56
C SER A 68 -12.71 -5.98 -7.02
N LYS A 69 -11.75 -6.85 -7.33
CA LYS A 69 -10.33 -6.55 -7.19
C LYS A 69 -9.82 -5.89 -8.46
N VAL A 70 -8.91 -4.93 -8.32
CA VAL A 70 -8.45 -4.07 -9.42
C VAL A 70 -6.93 -4.00 -9.47
N HIS A 71 -6.36 -4.28 -10.64
CA HIS A 71 -4.93 -4.14 -10.91
C HIS A 71 -4.72 -3.89 -12.41
N LYS A 72 -3.80 -2.99 -12.79
CA LYS A 72 -3.58 -2.59 -14.20
C LYS A 72 -4.86 -2.14 -14.91
N ALA A 73 -5.73 -1.43 -14.18
CA ALA A 73 -7.06 -1.00 -14.60
C ALA A 73 -8.05 -2.12 -14.97
N LEU A 74 -7.69 -3.39 -14.78
CA LEU A 74 -8.55 -4.54 -14.98
C LEU A 74 -9.30 -4.84 -13.68
N ARG A 75 -10.60 -5.10 -13.81
CA ARG A 75 -11.49 -5.49 -12.71
C ARG A 75 -11.79 -6.98 -12.84
N GLU A 76 -11.68 -7.69 -11.73
CA GLU A 76 -12.02 -9.11 -11.64
C GLU A 76 -12.99 -9.34 -10.47
N LYS A 77 -13.91 -10.30 -10.61
CA LYS A 77 -14.79 -10.70 -9.50
C LYS A 77 -13.92 -11.19 -8.35
N TYR A 78 -14.26 -10.77 -7.13
CA TYR A 78 -13.49 -11.11 -5.94
C TYR A 78 -14.39 -11.26 -4.72
N GLY A 79 -14.84 -10.16 -4.10
CA GLY A 79 -15.89 -10.22 -3.10
C GLY A 79 -17.23 -10.57 -3.75
N GLU A 80 -18.13 -11.20 -3.00
CA GLU A 80 -19.52 -11.39 -3.46
C GLU A 80 -20.25 -10.05 -3.56
N GLU A 81 -19.88 -9.11 -2.69
CA GLU A 81 -20.47 -7.77 -2.63
C GLU A 81 -19.40 -6.69 -2.46
N GLY A 82 -19.81 -5.47 -2.78
CA GLY A 82 -19.10 -4.25 -2.44
C GLY A 82 -19.10 -3.94 -0.94
N TYR A 83 -18.56 -2.78 -0.59
CA TYR A 83 -18.55 -2.24 0.76
C TYR A 83 -19.06 -0.80 0.77
N VAL A 84 -19.61 -0.37 1.90
CA VAL A 84 -20.36 0.89 2.03
C VAL A 84 -19.84 1.76 3.18
N GLU A 85 -20.44 2.94 3.37
CA GLU A 85 -20.18 3.77 4.54
C GLU A 85 -20.37 2.98 5.84
N GLY A 86 -19.41 3.10 6.76
CA GLY A 86 -19.39 2.40 8.03
C GLY A 86 -18.61 1.09 8.02
N ASP A 87 -18.39 0.47 6.85
CA ASP A 87 -17.58 -0.76 6.74
C ASP A 87 -16.10 -0.49 7.05
N VAL A 88 -15.46 -1.53 7.59
CA VAL A 88 -14.02 -1.57 7.88
C VAL A 88 -13.37 -2.62 7.01
N ILE A 89 -12.42 -2.17 6.19
CA ILE A 89 -11.70 -3.03 5.26
C ILE A 89 -10.31 -3.34 5.81
N GLY A 90 -10.11 -4.60 6.19
CA GLY A 90 -8.80 -5.15 6.50
C GLY A 90 -7.99 -5.42 5.25
N CYS A 91 -6.73 -5.00 5.25
CA CYS A 91 -5.82 -5.13 4.13
C CYS A 91 -4.60 -5.96 4.55
N TYR A 92 -4.56 -7.21 4.09
CA TYR A 92 -3.49 -8.16 4.39
C TYR A 92 -2.52 -8.30 3.21
N ILE A 93 -1.23 -8.35 3.49
CA ILE A 93 -0.21 -8.73 2.52
C ILE A 93 0.78 -9.70 3.17
N ASN A 94 1.22 -10.71 2.44
CA ASN A 94 2.31 -11.58 2.82
C ASN A 94 3.37 -11.62 1.73
N LEU A 95 4.62 -11.34 2.11
CA LEU A 95 5.78 -11.31 1.22
C LEU A 95 6.89 -12.22 1.82
N PRO A 96 6.77 -13.55 1.73
CA PRO A 96 7.77 -14.46 2.29
C PRO A 96 9.16 -14.18 1.72
N GLN A 97 10.12 -13.80 2.56
CA GLN A 97 11.49 -13.44 2.16
C GLN A 97 11.53 -12.37 1.03
N GLY A 98 10.55 -11.48 0.99
CA GLY A 98 10.40 -10.51 -0.10
C GLY A 98 11.61 -9.59 -0.31
N GLY A 99 12.43 -9.37 0.73
CA GLY A 99 13.68 -8.63 0.64
C GLY A 99 14.68 -9.20 -0.36
N LEU A 100 14.67 -10.52 -0.61
CA LEU A 100 15.54 -11.19 -1.60
C LEU A 100 15.17 -10.86 -3.05
N TYR A 101 13.93 -10.44 -3.28
CA TYR A 101 13.37 -10.17 -4.61
C TYR A 101 13.17 -8.67 -4.86
N ALA A 102 13.27 -7.85 -3.82
CA ALA A 102 13.14 -6.41 -3.93
C ALA A 102 14.25 -5.80 -4.80
N PRO A 103 13.95 -4.77 -5.63
CA PRO A 103 14.97 -4.03 -6.35
C PRO A 103 16.01 -3.46 -5.40
N LYS A 104 17.27 -3.45 -5.84
CA LYS A 104 18.33 -2.79 -5.10
C LYS A 104 17.98 -1.31 -4.92
N PRO A 105 18.20 -0.72 -3.73
CA PRO A 105 17.93 0.68 -3.52
C PRO A 105 18.81 1.53 -4.45
N PRO A 106 18.32 2.67 -4.96
CA PRO A 106 19.14 3.58 -5.74
C PRO A 106 20.33 4.10 -4.92
N ASN A 107 21.45 4.32 -5.60
CA ASN A 107 22.64 4.91 -5.01
C ASN A 107 22.44 6.42 -4.83
N PHE A 108 22.95 6.94 -3.71
CA PHE A 108 22.93 8.36 -3.40
C PHE A 108 24.35 8.92 -3.32
N VAL A 109 24.57 10.05 -3.97
CA VAL A 109 25.82 10.80 -3.91
C VAL A 109 25.55 12.19 -3.35
N TRP A 110 26.48 12.72 -2.55
CA TRP A 110 26.48 14.13 -2.19
C TRP A 110 27.13 14.94 -3.29
N TYR A 111 26.45 15.98 -3.76
CA TYR A 111 27.01 16.94 -4.69
C TYR A 111 26.56 18.34 -4.27
N LYS A 112 27.51 19.25 -4.07
CA LYS A 112 27.27 20.64 -3.63
C LYS A 112 26.33 20.77 -2.42
N GLY A 113 26.51 19.91 -1.41
CA GLY A 113 25.69 19.93 -0.19
C GLY A 113 24.26 19.42 -0.34
N GLN A 114 23.90 18.88 -1.51
CA GLN A 114 22.61 18.25 -1.77
C GLN A 114 22.79 16.76 -2.10
N ARG A 115 21.82 15.92 -1.72
CA ARG A 115 21.82 14.49 -2.08
C ARG A 115 21.20 14.32 -3.46
N TYR A 116 21.96 13.76 -4.38
CA TYR A 116 21.49 13.36 -5.70
C TYR A 116 21.33 11.85 -5.76
N MET A 117 20.23 11.41 -6.33
CA MET A 117 20.02 10.02 -6.71
C MET A 117 20.68 9.80 -8.07
N TYR A 118 21.57 8.83 -8.19
CA TYR A 118 22.14 8.45 -9.48
C TYR A 118 21.69 7.04 -9.83
N ALA A 119 21.16 6.86 -11.03
CA ALA A 119 20.79 5.54 -11.52
C ALA A 119 22.07 4.72 -11.66
N SER A 120 22.17 3.59 -10.95
CA SER A 120 23.25 2.64 -11.19
C SER A 120 23.28 2.30 -12.68
N ASN A 121 24.45 2.39 -13.34
CA ASN A 121 24.64 2.12 -14.77
C ASN A 121 24.28 0.66 -15.20
N GLY A 122 23.67 -0.14 -14.32
CA GLY A 122 23.21 -1.49 -14.60
C GLY A 122 21.90 -1.50 -15.39
N LYS A 123 21.73 -2.50 -16.26
CA LYS A 123 20.44 -2.81 -16.89
C LYS A 123 19.37 -2.93 -15.80
N GLU A 124 18.22 -2.30 -15.99
CA GLU A 124 17.07 -2.44 -15.09
C GLU A 124 16.74 -3.94 -14.97
N GLU A 125 16.98 -4.54 -13.81
CA GLU A 125 16.66 -5.95 -13.59
C GLU A 125 15.14 -6.12 -13.69
N LEU A 126 14.70 -7.15 -14.41
CA LEU A 126 13.29 -7.47 -14.53
C LEU A 126 12.68 -7.68 -13.12
N PRO A 127 11.44 -7.19 -12.86
CA PRO A 127 10.76 -7.44 -11.61
C PRO A 127 10.69 -8.94 -11.30
N LYS A 128 11.16 -9.33 -10.12
CA LYS A 128 11.16 -10.73 -9.67
C LYS A 128 9.92 -10.98 -8.83
N VAL A 129 9.21 -12.08 -9.09
CA VAL A 129 8.08 -12.51 -8.25
C VAL A 129 8.59 -13.03 -6.91
N VAL A 130 7.91 -12.69 -5.81
CA VAL A 130 8.11 -13.25 -4.47
C VAL A 130 7.30 -14.55 -4.37
N PRO A 131 7.94 -15.74 -4.31
CA PRO A 131 7.21 -17.01 -4.26
C PRO A 131 6.34 -17.11 -3.00
N GLY A 132 5.10 -17.58 -3.18
CA GLY A 132 4.14 -17.72 -2.09
C GLY A 132 3.60 -16.39 -1.55
N SER A 133 3.89 -15.26 -2.21
CA SER A 133 3.30 -13.98 -1.85
C SER A 133 1.83 -13.92 -2.20
N GLU A 134 1.08 -13.23 -1.36
CA GLU A 134 -0.35 -13.02 -1.58
C GLU A 134 -0.85 -11.74 -0.90
N LEU A 135 -2.00 -11.28 -1.38
CA LEU A 135 -2.75 -10.15 -0.86
C LEU A 135 -4.20 -10.57 -0.70
N SER A 136 -4.79 -10.29 0.45
CA SER A 136 -6.19 -10.59 0.74
C SER A 136 -6.85 -9.38 1.41
N PHE A 137 -8.15 -9.23 1.21
CA PHE A 137 -8.97 -8.22 1.89
C PHE A 137 -9.97 -8.88 2.83
N PHE A 138 -10.33 -8.16 3.88
CA PHE A 138 -11.30 -8.56 4.87
C PHE A 138 -12.36 -7.47 4.96
N LYS A 139 -13.65 -7.83 4.95
CA LYS A 139 -14.76 -6.90 5.17
C LYS A 139 -15.31 -7.17 6.57
N ASN A 140 -15.16 -6.22 7.48
CA ASN A 140 -15.56 -6.33 8.88
C ASN A 140 -15.03 -7.63 9.53
N GLY A 141 -13.75 -7.93 9.31
CA GLY A 141 -13.08 -9.13 9.84
C GLY A 141 -13.28 -10.41 9.02
N LEU A 142 -14.22 -10.43 8.07
CA LEU A 142 -14.49 -11.59 7.22
C LEU A 142 -13.62 -11.60 5.96
N CYS A 143 -12.79 -12.65 5.82
CA CYS A 143 -11.90 -12.83 4.67
C CYS A 143 -12.69 -12.95 3.35
N GLN A 144 -12.33 -12.15 2.36
CA GLN A 144 -12.91 -12.19 1.02
C GLN A 144 -12.17 -13.15 0.07
N GLY A 145 -11.24 -13.94 0.59
CA GLY A 145 -10.37 -14.86 -0.17
C GLY A 145 -9.07 -14.22 -0.64
N VAL A 146 -8.28 -14.94 -1.45
CA VAL A 146 -7.03 -14.40 -1.99
C VAL A 146 -7.31 -13.49 -3.19
N ALA A 147 -6.98 -12.21 -3.06
CA ALA A 147 -7.15 -11.23 -4.13
C ALA A 147 -6.06 -11.39 -5.19
N PHE A 148 -4.79 -11.34 -4.78
CA PHE A 148 -3.65 -11.39 -5.68
C PHE A 148 -2.61 -12.38 -5.16
N LYS A 149 -1.92 -13.03 -6.09
CA LYS A 149 -0.77 -13.90 -5.86
C LYS A 149 0.38 -13.42 -6.73
N ASP A 150 1.57 -13.98 -6.50
CA ASP A 150 2.74 -13.76 -7.35
C ASP A 150 3.12 -12.28 -7.44
N LEU A 151 3.10 -11.59 -6.29
CA LEU A 151 3.47 -10.20 -6.17
C LEU A 151 4.96 -10.02 -6.52
N PHE A 152 5.28 -8.93 -7.21
CA PHE A 152 6.67 -8.58 -7.48
C PHE A 152 7.38 -8.11 -6.21
N GLY A 153 8.66 -8.40 -6.10
CA GLY A 153 9.50 -7.86 -5.04
C GLY A 153 9.52 -6.34 -5.09
N GLY A 154 9.40 -5.73 -3.92
CA GLY A 154 9.29 -4.29 -3.80
C GLY A 154 8.78 -3.87 -2.44
N ARG A 155 8.71 -2.56 -2.22
CA ARG A 155 8.14 -1.99 -1.00
C ARG A 155 6.69 -1.61 -1.23
N TYR A 156 5.81 -2.16 -0.41
CA TYR A 156 4.37 -1.98 -0.46
C TYR A 156 3.89 -1.10 0.69
N TYR A 157 3.04 -0.15 0.38
CA TYR A 157 2.53 0.84 1.32
C TYR A 157 1.00 0.77 1.36
N PRO A 158 0.39 0.94 2.55
CA PRO A 158 -1.03 1.19 2.67
C PRO A 158 -1.46 2.34 1.78
N ALA A 159 -2.53 2.15 1.02
CA ALA A 159 -3.04 3.12 0.07
C ALA A 159 -4.56 3.12 0.04
N ALA A 160 -5.12 4.31 -0.19
CA ALA A 160 -6.54 4.50 -0.43
C ALA A 160 -6.70 5.54 -1.52
N SER A 161 -7.72 5.38 -2.33
CA SER A 161 -8.14 6.40 -3.29
C SER A 161 -9.61 6.67 -3.14
N MET A 162 -9.95 7.95 -3.24
CA MET A 162 -11.30 8.46 -3.04
C MET A 162 -11.70 9.27 -4.26
N TYR A 163 -12.96 9.12 -4.64
CA TYR A 163 -13.64 9.87 -5.67
C TYR A 163 -14.84 10.59 -5.07
N THR A 164 -15.13 11.79 -5.56
CA THR A 164 -16.44 12.43 -5.43
C THR A 164 -16.63 13.41 -6.58
N LEU A 165 -17.86 13.86 -6.80
CA LEU A 165 -18.19 14.89 -7.77
C LEU A 165 -17.85 16.29 -7.24
N PRO A 166 -17.59 17.28 -8.12
CA PRO A 166 -17.51 18.67 -7.70
C PRO A 166 -18.76 19.10 -6.92
N ASN A 167 -18.57 19.94 -5.90
CA ASN A 167 -19.64 20.50 -5.06
C ASN A 167 -20.43 19.47 -4.23
N GLN A 168 -19.96 18.22 -4.16
CA GLN A 168 -20.46 17.24 -3.20
C GLN A 168 -19.61 17.27 -1.92
N PRO A 169 -20.14 16.77 -0.79
CA PRO A 169 -19.32 16.54 0.40
C PRO A 169 -18.12 15.64 0.08
N ASN A 170 -17.04 15.82 0.84
CA ASN A 170 -15.85 15.00 0.67
C ASN A 170 -16.15 13.52 0.92
N CYS A 171 -15.61 12.67 0.05
CA CYS A 171 -15.46 11.25 0.34
C CYS A 171 -14.26 11.11 1.30
N VAL A 172 -14.42 10.42 2.44
CA VAL A 172 -13.47 10.36 3.55
C VAL A 172 -13.31 8.92 4.05
N VAL A 173 -12.07 8.52 4.25
CA VAL A 173 -11.68 7.25 4.87
C VAL A 173 -10.70 7.49 6.01
N THR A 174 -10.60 6.54 6.94
CA THR A 174 -9.63 6.60 8.05
C THR A 174 -8.80 5.33 8.11
N PHE A 175 -7.48 5.50 8.08
CA PHE A 175 -6.54 4.41 8.32
C PHE A 175 -6.39 4.14 9.82
N ASN A 176 -6.40 2.86 10.15
CA ASN A 176 -5.99 2.29 11.41
C ASN A 176 -4.82 1.32 11.16
N PHE A 177 -3.63 1.69 11.64
CA PHE A 177 -2.41 0.90 11.44
C PHE A 177 -2.16 -0.11 12.57
N GLY A 178 -3.10 -0.23 13.52
CA GLY A 178 -2.95 -1.02 14.74
C GLY A 178 -2.23 -0.27 15.86
N PRO A 179 -1.98 -0.94 17.00
CA PRO A 179 -2.25 -2.36 17.24
C PRO A 179 -3.73 -2.67 17.51
N ASP A 180 -4.51 -1.66 17.90
CA ASP A 180 -5.92 -1.81 18.27
C ASP A 180 -6.81 -1.76 17.03
N PHE A 181 -7.14 -2.93 16.49
CA PHE A 181 -7.99 -3.10 15.31
C PHE A 181 -9.48 -3.18 15.69
N GLU A 182 -10.34 -2.69 14.81
CA GLU A 182 -11.79 -2.66 15.04
C GLU A 182 -12.42 -4.03 14.68
N PHE A 183 -11.89 -4.68 13.64
CA PHE A 183 -12.32 -6.00 13.17
C PHE A 183 -11.11 -6.87 12.78
N PHE A 184 -10.23 -7.14 13.76
CA PHE A 184 -9.14 -8.09 13.54
C PHE A 184 -9.70 -9.51 13.30
N PRO A 185 -9.31 -10.20 12.22
CA PRO A 185 -9.78 -11.55 11.95
C PRO A 185 -9.35 -12.53 13.05
N GLU A 186 -10.27 -13.36 13.53
CA GLU A 186 -9.97 -14.45 14.47
C GLU A 186 -9.18 -15.58 13.80
N ASP A 187 -9.39 -15.78 12.50
CA ASP A 187 -8.69 -16.77 11.69
C ASP A 187 -8.23 -16.16 10.36
N PHE A 188 -7.00 -16.47 10.00
CA PHE A 188 -6.38 -16.09 8.73
C PHE A 188 -6.37 -17.25 7.73
N GLY A 189 -7.05 -18.36 8.00
CA GLY A 189 -7.22 -19.49 7.08
C GLY A 189 -5.89 -20.18 6.75
N GLY A 190 -5.07 -20.42 7.77
CA GLY A 190 -3.74 -21.02 7.64
C GLY A 190 -2.63 -20.08 7.13
N ARG A 191 -2.94 -18.81 6.87
CA ARG A 191 -1.91 -17.81 6.55
C ARG A 191 -1.14 -17.42 7.82
N PRO A 192 0.10 -16.92 7.67
CA PRO A 192 0.83 -16.32 8.79
C PRO A 192 0.03 -15.20 9.46
N ILE A 193 0.07 -15.17 10.79
CA ILE A 193 -0.52 -14.08 11.56
C ILE A 193 0.28 -12.80 11.24
N PRO A 194 -0.37 -11.72 10.76
CA PRO A 194 0.34 -10.52 10.34
C PRO A 194 0.75 -9.64 11.52
N SER A 195 1.87 -8.95 11.37
CA SER A 195 2.21 -7.81 12.23
C SER A 195 1.39 -6.56 11.84
N PRO A 196 1.03 -5.71 12.80
CA PRO A 196 0.35 -4.45 12.52
C PRO A 196 1.28 -3.44 11.86
N MET A 197 0.77 -2.66 10.92
CA MET A 197 1.55 -1.64 10.19
C MET A 197 2.20 -0.57 11.09
N ILE A 198 1.72 -0.36 12.31
CA ILE A 198 2.32 0.55 13.30
C ILE A 198 3.74 0.13 13.70
N GLU A 199 4.05 -1.17 13.65
CA GLU A 199 5.36 -1.74 14.01
C GLU A 199 6.41 -1.56 12.91
N VAL A 200 6.00 -1.20 11.70
CA VAL A 200 6.95 -0.98 10.60
C VAL A 200 7.91 0.11 11.00
N SER A 201 9.20 -0.21 11.05
CA SER A 201 10.24 0.74 11.41
C SER A 201 10.22 1.95 10.49
N TYR A 202 10.48 3.13 11.06
CA TYR A 202 10.71 4.32 10.25
C TYR A 202 12.04 4.13 9.51
N HIS A 203 11.97 3.71 8.26
CA HIS A 203 13.10 3.81 7.34
C HIS A 203 13.22 5.26 6.90
N GLY A 204 13.67 6.13 7.82
CA GLY A 204 14.25 7.41 7.43
C GLY A 204 15.32 7.19 6.37
N PHE A 205 15.71 8.25 5.67
CA PHE A 205 16.71 8.24 4.60
C PHE A 205 18.15 7.85 5.05
N ASP A 206 18.30 6.96 6.03
CA ASP A 206 19.53 6.29 6.44
C ASP A 206 19.88 5.22 5.41
N ARG A 207 20.28 5.67 4.23
CA ARG A 207 20.96 4.85 3.23
C ARG A 207 22.41 5.29 3.19
N LYS A 208 23.32 4.33 3.39
CA LYS A 208 24.77 4.54 3.33
C LYS A 208 25.13 5.32 2.06
N VAL A 209 25.79 6.44 2.27
CA VAL A 209 26.34 7.29 1.22
C VAL A 209 27.67 6.66 0.80
N GLU A 210 27.87 6.38 -0.49
CA GLU A 210 29.10 5.73 -0.98
C GLU A 210 30.37 6.57 -0.72
N ASN A 211 30.25 7.89 -0.55
CA ASN A 211 31.37 8.81 -0.31
C ASN A 211 31.44 9.37 1.12
N GLY A 212 31.02 8.60 2.13
CA GLY A 212 31.16 9.03 3.53
C GLY A 212 32.62 8.98 4.01
N GLU A 213 33.41 10.02 3.72
CA GLU A 213 34.46 10.41 4.66
C GLU A 213 33.77 10.76 5.97
N SER A 214 34.02 9.95 6.99
CA SER A 214 33.68 10.27 8.37
C SER A 214 34.43 11.53 8.76
N ASN A 215 33.81 12.70 8.65
CA ASN A 215 34.26 13.88 9.36
C ASN A 215 33.87 13.74 10.84
N GLU A 216 34.54 12.80 11.52
CA GLU A 216 34.90 13.06 12.91
C GLU A 216 35.84 14.27 12.93
N LYS A 217 35.46 15.26 13.74
CA LYS A 217 36.22 16.44 14.23
C LYS A 217 35.94 17.78 13.56
N LYS A 218 35.83 18.77 14.47
CA LYS A 218 35.65 20.24 14.37
C LYS A 218 34.17 20.65 14.32
N HIS A 219 33.59 21.28 15.35
CA HIS A 219 34.13 22.05 16.47
C HIS A 219 33.27 21.88 17.72
#